data_AF-M7BT87-F1
#
_entry.id   AF-M7BT87-F1
#
_cell.length_a   1.000
_cell.length_b   1.000
_cell.length_c   1.000
_cell.angle_alpha   90.00
_cell.angle_beta   90.00
_cell.angle_gamma   90.00
#
_symmetry.space_group_name_H-M   'P 1'
#
loop_
_entity.id
_entity.type
_entity.pdbx_description
1 polymer ?
#
loop_
_entity_poly.entity_id
_entity_poly.type
_entity_poly.pdbx_seq_one_letter_code
_entity_poly.pdbx_strand_id
1 'polypeptide(L)'
;MVPGSSSMSFLWLLLVSGAGEIKLTKDGNVLLHEMQIQHPTASLIAKVATAQDDITGDGTTSNVLIIGELLKQADLYISEGLHPRIVTEGFEAAKEKALEVLEKVKVTKEMDRETLVDVARTSLRTKVHAELADILTEASVHVLSVILPYCPFVEVSSGFFYKSAEEREKLVKAERKFIEDRVNKIIDLKKRVCGDSNKGFIVINQKGIDPFSLDALAKEGIVALRRAKRRNMERLTLACGGMAMNSVDDLTADCLGHAGLVYEYTLGEEKFTFIEKCDNPRSVTLLIRGPNKHTLMQIKDAVRDGLRAVKNAIEDGCVVAGAGALEVAIADALVKHKPNVKGRAQFGVQAFADALLIIPKVLAQNSGYDPQETLVKVLAEYAGSGQLIGVDLNTVFEDDGNMVQLPGGKFQMGANSPDGKNEGPLQEVTVKSFGIDKYPVTNRDFREFVREKKYKTEAEAFGWSFVFEDFVSEELKKKVTQKLESAPWWLPIDNAFWRQGIFPKIDTAEDGYHGVSPVNAFSPQNNYGLYDLLGNTWEWTASEYQPHGPVSRQRAQKMHVLRGASWIDTVDGSANHKARVTTRMGNTPDSASDNLGFRCAAHILSRKTESKTEL
;
A
#
# COMPACT_ATOMS: atom_id res chain seq x y z
N MET A 1 -8.27 17.64 -3.04
CA MET A 1 -8.32 16.35 -3.76
C MET A 1 -7.33 15.41 -3.10
N VAL A 2 -7.79 14.41 -2.36
CA VAL A 2 -6.90 13.38 -1.79
C VAL A 2 -6.96 12.18 -2.74
N PRO A 3 -5.92 11.85 -3.53
CA PRO A 3 -6.00 10.75 -4.48
C PRO A 3 -5.83 9.42 -3.75
N GLY A 4 -6.94 8.73 -3.47
CA GLY A 4 -6.96 7.30 -3.14
C GLY A 4 -6.48 6.47 -4.34
N SER A 5 -5.85 5.33 -4.05
CA SER A 5 -5.07 4.49 -4.97
C SER A 5 -5.82 3.96 -6.20
N SER A 6 -5.62 4.54 -7.39
CA SER A 6 -6.28 4.20 -8.66
C SER A 6 -5.87 2.85 -9.30
N SER A 7 -5.42 1.83 -8.55
CA SER A 7 -5.19 0.50 -9.11
C SER A 7 -6.48 -0.30 -9.20
N MET A 8 -6.89 -0.65 -10.42
CA MET A 8 -7.98 -1.61 -10.73
C MET A 8 -7.67 -3.07 -10.38
N SER A 9 -6.58 -3.32 -9.66
CA SER A 9 -6.26 -4.62 -9.06
C SER A 9 -5.58 -4.36 -7.73
N PHE A 10 -6.34 -4.38 -6.64
CA PHE A 10 -5.74 -4.32 -5.30
C PHE A 10 -4.86 -5.55 -5.02
N LEU A 11 -5.08 -6.67 -5.74
CA LEU A 11 -4.34 -7.91 -5.56
C LEU A 11 -3.00 -7.95 -6.30
N TRP A 12 -2.04 -8.48 -5.59
CA TRP A 12 -0.73 -8.88 -6.09
C TRP A 12 -0.82 -10.23 -6.80
N LEU A 13 -0.27 -10.31 -8.02
CA LEU A 13 -0.15 -11.58 -8.73
C LEU A 13 1.28 -12.08 -8.64
N LEU A 14 1.40 -13.32 -8.17
CA LEU A 14 2.66 -14.04 -8.11
C LEU A 14 2.75 -14.99 -9.30
N LEU A 15 3.69 -14.69 -10.20
CA LEU A 15 4.00 -15.54 -11.35
C LEU A 15 5.21 -16.41 -11.01
N VAL A 16 5.14 -17.68 -11.40
CA VAL A 16 6.26 -18.62 -11.31
C VAL A 16 6.60 -19.08 -12.71
N SER A 17 7.79 -18.71 -13.19
CA SER A 17 8.29 -19.17 -14.49
C SER A 17 8.67 -20.65 -14.44
N GLY A 18 8.73 -21.31 -15.60
CA GLY A 18 9.17 -22.72 -15.70
C GLY A 18 10.59 -22.97 -15.17
N ALA A 19 11.43 -21.93 -15.09
CA ALA A 19 12.75 -21.97 -14.46
C ALA A 19 12.71 -21.86 -12.91
N GLY A 20 11.53 -21.74 -12.31
CA GLY A 20 11.34 -21.52 -10.88
C GLY A 20 11.59 -20.08 -10.43
N GLU A 21 11.77 -19.13 -11.35
CA GLU A 21 11.86 -17.70 -10.98
C GLU A 21 10.48 -17.18 -10.59
N ILE A 22 10.39 -16.67 -9.37
CA ILE A 22 9.19 -16.01 -8.84
C ILE A 22 9.22 -14.54 -9.27
N LYS A 23 8.09 -13.99 -9.69
CA LYS A 23 7.91 -12.55 -9.93
C LYS A 23 6.60 -12.10 -9.29
N LEU A 24 6.66 -11.00 -8.56
CA LEU A 24 5.49 -10.39 -7.95
C LEU A 24 5.20 -9.09 -8.71
N THR A 25 4.01 -8.98 -9.29
CA THR A 25 3.66 -7.78 -10.06
C THR A 25 2.17 -7.43 -9.92
N LYS A 26 1.89 -6.14 -10.07
CA LYS A 26 0.55 -5.56 -10.27
C LYS A 26 0.36 -5.01 -11.68
N ASP A 27 1.45 -4.89 -12.43
CA ASP A 27 1.44 -4.20 -13.72
C ASP A 27 0.95 -5.14 -14.83
N GLY A 28 -0.03 -4.66 -15.59
CA GLY A 28 -0.55 -5.35 -16.76
C GLY A 28 0.53 -5.64 -17.80
N ASN A 29 1.49 -4.72 -18.03
CA ASN A 29 2.50 -4.94 -19.07
C ASN A 29 3.43 -6.12 -18.73
N VAL A 30 3.88 -6.18 -17.47
CA VAL A 30 4.74 -7.27 -16.99
C VAL A 30 4.00 -8.60 -17.08
N LEU A 31 2.72 -8.64 -16.71
CA LEU A 31 1.90 -9.85 -16.83
C LEU A 31 1.78 -10.33 -18.27
N LEU A 32 1.49 -9.41 -19.21
CA LEU A 32 1.29 -9.73 -20.62
C LEU A 32 2.55 -10.26 -21.30
N HIS A 33 3.74 -9.83 -20.87
CA HIS A 33 5.01 -10.33 -21.38
C HIS A 33 5.44 -11.66 -20.78
N GLU A 34 5.17 -11.90 -19.50
CA GLU A 34 5.59 -13.13 -18.81
C GLU A 34 4.62 -14.29 -19.08
N MET A 35 3.35 -13.99 -19.37
CA MET A 35 2.37 -15.02 -19.70
C MET A 35 2.51 -15.50 -21.16
N GLN A 36 2.50 -16.81 -21.35
CA GLN A 36 2.46 -17.42 -22.68
C GLN A 36 1.03 -17.39 -23.24
N ILE A 37 0.69 -16.32 -23.96
CA ILE A 37 -0.64 -16.12 -24.55
C ILE A 37 -0.78 -16.98 -25.83
N GLN A 38 -1.72 -17.93 -25.81
CA GLN A 38 -2.03 -18.78 -26.98
C GLN A 38 -3.08 -18.17 -27.91
N HIS A 39 -4.04 -17.41 -27.37
CA HIS A 39 -5.15 -16.88 -28.14
C HIS A 39 -4.71 -15.70 -29.04
N PRO A 40 -4.95 -15.74 -30.37
CA PRO A 40 -4.42 -14.75 -31.31
C PRO A 40 -4.94 -13.33 -31.04
N THR A 41 -6.23 -13.17 -30.71
CA THR A 41 -6.79 -11.85 -30.35
C THR A 41 -6.17 -11.30 -29.08
N ALA A 42 -5.89 -12.16 -28.10
CA ALA A 42 -5.24 -11.73 -26.86
C ALA A 42 -3.80 -11.30 -27.12
N SER A 43 -3.10 -11.96 -28.05
CA SER A 43 -1.77 -11.54 -28.50
C SER A 43 -1.79 -10.16 -29.18
N LEU A 44 -2.82 -9.85 -29.98
CA LEU A 44 -2.98 -8.53 -30.58
C LEU A 44 -3.25 -7.44 -29.53
N ILE A 45 -4.14 -7.70 -28.58
CA ILE A 45 -4.43 -6.78 -27.47
C ILE A 45 -3.17 -6.56 -26.60
N ALA A 46 -2.41 -7.62 -26.34
CA ALA A 46 -1.15 -7.52 -25.59
C ALA A 46 -0.14 -6.59 -26.27
N LYS A 47 0.01 -6.69 -27.61
CA LYS A 47 0.91 -5.79 -28.36
C LYS A 47 0.49 -4.32 -28.27
N VAL A 48 -0.82 -4.05 -28.27
CA VAL A 48 -1.36 -2.69 -28.08
C VAL A 48 -1.07 -2.18 -26.66
N ALA A 49 -1.21 -3.03 -25.64
CA ALA A 49 -0.86 -2.67 -24.27
C ALA A 49 0.64 -2.38 -24.10
N THR A 50 1.53 -3.16 -24.75
CA THR A 50 2.97 -2.87 -24.77
C THR A 50 3.27 -1.52 -25.42
N ALA A 51 2.63 -1.21 -26.54
CA ALA A 51 2.80 0.09 -27.20
C ALA A 51 2.37 1.27 -26.30
N GLN A 52 1.31 1.08 -25.50
CA GLN A 52 0.89 2.07 -24.50
C GLN A 52 1.93 2.25 -23.38
N ASP A 53 2.53 1.15 -22.88
CA ASP A 53 3.58 1.20 -21.86
C ASP A 53 4.85 1.90 -22.33
N ASP A 54 5.23 1.68 -23.60
CA ASP A 54 6.45 2.27 -24.16
C ASP A 54 6.36 3.81 -24.22
N ILE A 55 5.16 4.35 -24.51
CA ILE A 55 4.93 5.80 -24.59
C ILE A 55 4.62 6.39 -23.21
N THR A 56 3.62 5.84 -22.51
CA THR A 56 3.09 6.46 -21.29
C THR A 56 3.65 5.87 -20.00
N GLY A 57 4.01 4.58 -20.00
CA GLY A 57 4.51 3.84 -18.82
C GLY A 57 3.44 3.44 -17.80
N ASP A 58 2.17 3.78 -18.02
CA ASP A 58 1.05 3.40 -17.15
C ASP A 58 -0.24 3.22 -17.98
N GLY A 59 -1.32 2.73 -17.37
CA GLY A 59 -2.62 2.61 -18.04
C GLY A 59 -2.76 1.41 -18.98
N THR A 60 -1.81 0.48 -18.97
CA THR A 60 -1.89 -0.77 -19.75
C THR A 60 -3.12 -1.59 -19.39
N THR A 61 -3.40 -1.76 -18.10
CA THR A 61 -4.57 -2.48 -17.58
C THR A 61 -5.87 -1.81 -18.00
N SER A 62 -5.96 -0.48 -17.88
CA SER A 62 -7.14 0.29 -18.24
C SER A 62 -7.47 0.14 -19.73
N ASN A 63 -6.45 0.16 -20.59
CA ASN A 63 -6.64 0.00 -22.04
C ASN A 63 -7.22 -1.38 -22.38
N VAL A 64 -6.70 -2.45 -21.77
CA VAL A 64 -7.23 -3.82 -21.96
C VAL A 64 -8.68 -3.94 -21.49
N LEU A 65 -9.02 -3.33 -20.36
CA LEU A 65 -10.39 -3.34 -19.81
C LEU A 65 -11.37 -2.58 -20.71
N ILE A 66 -11.00 -1.40 -21.20
CA ILE A 66 -11.84 -0.62 -22.12
C ILE A 66 -12.06 -1.39 -23.43
N ILE A 67 -11.02 -2.00 -24.01
CA ILE A 67 -11.17 -2.81 -25.23
C ILE A 67 -12.13 -3.99 -24.99
N GLY A 68 -11.98 -4.68 -23.85
CA GLY A 68 -12.85 -5.79 -23.48
C GLY A 68 -14.32 -5.38 -23.34
N GLU A 69 -14.58 -4.27 -22.64
CA GLU A 69 -15.95 -3.79 -22.44
C GLU A 69 -16.53 -3.20 -23.74
N LEU A 70 -15.75 -2.50 -24.56
CA LEU A 70 -16.20 -1.99 -25.87
C LEU A 70 -16.69 -3.13 -26.78
N LEU A 71 -15.95 -4.23 -26.84
CA LEU A 71 -16.34 -5.40 -27.62
C LEU A 71 -17.59 -6.06 -27.05
N LYS A 72 -17.71 -6.15 -25.73
CA LYS A 72 -18.89 -6.69 -25.06
C LYS A 72 -20.13 -5.84 -25.32
N GLN A 73 -20.03 -4.51 -25.26
CA GLN A 73 -21.12 -3.60 -25.58
C GLN A 73 -21.48 -3.66 -27.07
N ALA A 74 -20.49 -3.79 -27.96
CA ALA A 74 -20.74 -3.98 -29.39
C ALA A 74 -21.48 -5.29 -29.69
N ASP A 75 -21.11 -6.38 -29.01
CA ASP A 75 -21.71 -7.70 -29.22
C ASP A 75 -23.20 -7.73 -28.89
N LEU A 76 -23.65 -6.98 -27.87
CA LEU A 76 -25.07 -6.82 -27.55
C LEU A 76 -25.86 -6.32 -28.77
N TYR A 77 -25.43 -5.23 -29.39
CA TYR A 77 -26.11 -4.67 -30.56
C TYR A 77 -25.96 -5.54 -31.82
N ILE A 78 -24.84 -6.24 -31.98
CA ILE A 78 -24.65 -7.18 -33.09
C ILE A 78 -25.61 -8.37 -32.94
N SER A 79 -25.81 -8.87 -31.71
CA SER A 79 -26.73 -9.95 -31.40
C SER A 79 -28.20 -9.58 -31.67
N GLU A 80 -28.56 -8.29 -31.52
CA GLU A 80 -29.85 -7.72 -31.90
C GLU A 80 -30.02 -7.52 -33.41
N GLY A 81 -28.98 -7.79 -34.21
CA GLY A 81 -29.01 -7.73 -35.67
C GLY A 81 -28.45 -6.45 -36.28
N LEU A 82 -27.71 -5.64 -35.52
CA LEU A 82 -27.00 -4.49 -36.06
C LEU A 82 -25.74 -4.93 -36.82
N HIS A 83 -25.54 -4.38 -38.03
CA HIS A 83 -24.33 -4.70 -38.80
C HIS A 83 -23.08 -4.10 -38.13
N PRO A 84 -21.98 -4.86 -37.92
CA PRO A 84 -20.79 -4.39 -37.19
C PRO A 84 -20.21 -3.07 -37.72
N ARG A 85 -20.29 -2.84 -39.03
CA ARG A 85 -19.84 -1.59 -39.68
C ARG A 85 -20.52 -0.34 -39.09
N ILE A 86 -21.79 -0.43 -38.72
CA ILE A 86 -22.56 0.69 -38.15
C ILE A 86 -22.06 0.99 -36.73
N VAL A 87 -21.73 -0.05 -35.96
CA VAL A 87 -21.14 0.10 -34.62
C VAL A 87 -19.77 0.79 -34.73
N THR A 88 -18.93 0.37 -35.68
CA THR A 88 -17.62 1.01 -35.90
C THR A 88 -17.74 2.48 -36.33
N GLU A 89 -18.74 2.83 -37.12
CA GLU A 89 -19.02 4.22 -37.50
C GLU A 89 -19.45 5.05 -36.28
N GLY A 90 -20.29 4.48 -35.41
CA GLY A 90 -20.68 5.10 -34.14
C GLY A 90 -19.49 5.28 -33.18
N PHE A 91 -18.56 4.33 -33.14
CA PHE A 91 -17.34 4.44 -32.34
C PHE A 91 -16.40 5.55 -32.82
N GLU A 92 -16.23 5.75 -34.12
CA GLU A 92 -15.39 6.84 -34.63
C GLU A 92 -16.01 8.21 -34.29
N ALA A 93 -17.33 8.37 -34.46
CA ALA A 93 -18.03 9.59 -34.06
C ALA A 93 -17.94 9.86 -32.54
N ALA A 94 -18.07 8.80 -31.72
CA ALA A 94 -17.93 8.91 -30.27
C ALA A 94 -16.50 9.29 -29.86
N LYS A 95 -15.48 8.73 -30.52
CA LYS A 95 -14.06 9.01 -30.28
C LYS A 95 -13.73 10.48 -30.57
N GLU A 96 -14.14 11.01 -31.72
CA GLU A 96 -13.94 12.44 -32.04
C GLU A 96 -14.56 13.33 -30.96
N LYS A 97 -15.79 13.01 -30.54
CA LYS A 97 -16.46 13.77 -29.50
C LYS A 97 -15.78 13.65 -28.13
N ALA A 98 -15.29 12.47 -27.77
CA ALA A 98 -14.56 12.24 -26.52
C ALA A 98 -13.27 13.07 -26.48
N LEU A 99 -12.55 13.19 -27.60
CA LEU A 99 -11.35 14.04 -27.70
C LEU A 99 -11.69 15.53 -27.54
N GLU A 100 -12.80 16.01 -28.11
CA GLU A 100 -13.25 17.39 -27.88
C GLU A 100 -13.58 17.67 -26.40
N VAL A 101 -14.15 16.68 -25.70
CA VAL A 101 -14.46 16.81 -24.27
C VAL A 101 -13.17 16.79 -23.45
N LEU A 102 -12.22 15.91 -23.79
CA LEU A 102 -10.91 15.86 -23.15
C LEU A 102 -10.18 17.21 -23.21
N GLU A 103 -10.20 17.87 -24.37
CA GLU A 103 -9.61 19.20 -24.56
C GLU A 103 -10.26 20.29 -23.70
N LYS A 104 -11.53 20.14 -23.33
CA LYS A 104 -12.25 21.06 -22.43
C LYS A 104 -12.03 20.76 -20.96
N VAL A 105 -11.88 19.47 -20.64
CA VAL A 105 -11.78 18.97 -19.25
C VAL A 105 -10.34 19.07 -18.73
N LYS A 106 -9.33 19.03 -19.60
CA LYS A 106 -7.93 19.14 -19.19
C LYS A 106 -7.67 20.45 -18.45
N VAL A 107 -6.97 20.36 -17.33
CA VAL A 107 -6.58 21.51 -16.53
C VAL A 107 -5.16 21.87 -16.89
N THR A 108 -4.98 23.05 -17.48
CA THR A 108 -3.65 23.66 -17.68
C THR A 108 -3.18 24.18 -16.33
N LYS A 109 -2.03 23.68 -15.87
CA LYS A 109 -1.42 24.08 -14.59
C LYS A 109 0.05 24.37 -14.82
N GLU A 110 0.56 25.39 -14.14
CA GLU A 110 2.01 25.51 -13.99
C GLU A 110 2.49 24.31 -13.16
N MET A 111 3.57 23.67 -13.62
CA MET A 111 4.09 22.43 -13.05
C MET A 111 4.84 22.71 -11.75
N ASP A 112 4.10 23.07 -10.72
CA ASP A 112 4.62 23.27 -9.37
C ASP A 112 5.05 21.94 -8.76
N ARG A 113 6.05 21.98 -7.87
CA ARG A 113 6.53 20.81 -7.15
C ARG A 113 5.38 20.02 -6.51
N GLU A 114 4.39 20.70 -5.94
CA GLU A 114 3.23 20.05 -5.31
C GLU A 114 2.39 19.25 -6.31
N THR A 115 2.15 19.78 -7.50
CA THR A 115 1.41 19.06 -8.55
C THR A 115 2.17 17.83 -9.04
N LEU A 116 3.49 17.92 -9.18
CA LEU A 116 4.34 16.79 -9.57
C LEU A 116 4.40 15.72 -8.48
N VAL A 117 4.39 16.13 -7.20
CA VAL A 117 4.26 15.22 -6.05
C VAL A 117 2.94 14.47 -6.12
N ASP A 118 1.83 15.14 -6.44
CA ASP A 118 0.53 14.48 -6.55
C ASP A 118 0.44 13.52 -7.74
N VAL A 119 1.03 13.87 -8.89
CA VAL A 119 1.12 12.98 -10.07
C VAL A 119 1.95 11.74 -9.74
N ALA A 120 3.14 11.94 -9.16
CA ALA A 120 4.02 10.84 -8.73
C ALA A 120 3.32 9.94 -7.72
N ARG A 121 2.68 10.52 -6.71
CA ARG A 121 1.92 9.80 -5.67
C ARG A 121 0.79 8.99 -6.28
N THR A 122 0.06 9.54 -7.24
CA THR A 122 -1.06 8.85 -7.90
C THR A 122 -0.57 7.61 -8.65
N SER A 123 0.50 7.72 -9.45
CA SER A 123 1.07 6.57 -10.16
C SER A 123 1.72 5.55 -9.22
N LEU A 124 2.45 5.99 -8.19
CA LEU A 124 3.10 5.08 -7.24
C LEU A 124 2.08 4.31 -6.38
N ARG A 125 0.98 4.94 -5.97
CA ARG A 125 -0.06 4.30 -5.15
C ARG A 125 -0.75 3.13 -5.86
N THR A 126 -0.72 3.07 -7.19
CA THR A 126 -1.27 1.92 -7.91
C THR A 126 -0.36 0.68 -7.80
N LYS A 127 0.94 0.89 -7.64
CA LYS A 127 1.96 -0.17 -7.67
C LYS A 127 2.52 -0.52 -6.31
N VAL A 128 2.56 0.38 -5.33
CA VAL A 128 3.09 0.10 -3.99
C VAL A 128 2.10 0.45 -2.89
N HIS A 129 2.37 -0.02 -1.67
CA HIS A 129 1.61 0.38 -0.49
C HIS A 129 1.70 1.90 -0.28
N ALA A 130 0.63 2.51 0.25
CA ALA A 130 0.51 3.97 0.38
C ALA A 130 1.68 4.62 1.15
N GLU A 131 2.10 4.02 2.27
CA GLU A 131 3.23 4.52 3.07
C GLU A 131 4.54 4.52 2.28
N LEU A 132 4.79 3.46 1.50
CA LEU A 132 5.97 3.36 0.67
C LEU A 132 5.89 4.32 -0.52
N ALA A 133 4.70 4.54 -1.07
CA ALA A 133 4.47 5.50 -2.15
C ALA A 133 4.86 6.91 -1.71
N ASP A 134 4.47 7.33 -0.51
CA ASP A 134 4.76 8.67 -0.01
C ASP A 134 6.28 8.90 0.16
N ILE A 135 7.04 7.90 0.63
CA ILE A 135 8.51 7.96 0.69
C ILE A 135 9.14 8.04 -0.70
N LEU A 136 8.67 7.23 -1.65
CA LEU A 136 9.21 7.18 -3.01
C LEU A 136 8.83 8.41 -3.84
N THR A 137 7.75 9.09 -3.49
CA THR A 137 7.28 10.29 -4.18
C THR A 137 8.29 11.43 -4.02
N GLU A 138 8.77 11.69 -2.81
CA GLU A 138 9.78 12.71 -2.56
C GLU A 138 11.06 12.44 -3.35
N ALA A 139 11.50 11.17 -3.37
CA ALA A 139 12.67 10.76 -4.12
C ALA A 139 12.49 10.91 -5.65
N SER A 140 11.29 10.65 -6.17
CA SER A 140 11.03 10.68 -7.62
C SER A 140 11.01 12.11 -8.16
N VAL A 141 10.43 13.06 -7.43
CA VAL A 141 10.33 14.46 -7.86
C VAL A 141 11.70 15.14 -7.90
N HIS A 142 12.59 14.83 -6.96
CA HIS A 142 13.96 15.37 -6.97
C HIS A 142 14.81 14.87 -8.16
N VAL A 143 14.48 13.70 -8.71
CA VAL A 143 15.23 13.07 -9.80
C VAL A 143 14.86 13.64 -11.17
N LEU A 144 13.63 14.10 -11.35
CA LEU A 144 13.14 14.49 -12.68
C LEU A 144 13.67 15.84 -13.16
N SER A 145 14.10 16.72 -12.25
CA SER A 145 14.75 18.00 -12.56
C SER A 145 16.03 17.89 -13.41
N VAL A 146 16.44 16.67 -13.80
CA VAL A 146 17.83 16.37 -14.12
C VAL A 146 18.08 15.56 -15.44
N ILE A 147 17.15 14.79 -16.02
CA ILE A 147 17.56 13.73 -17.00
C ILE A 147 16.79 13.65 -18.34
N LEU A 148 17.53 13.42 -19.46
CA LEU A 148 17.33 12.41 -20.57
C LEU A 148 18.38 12.63 -21.72
N PRO A 149 18.67 11.69 -22.68
CA PRO A 149 18.36 10.24 -22.82
C PRO A 149 19.55 9.30 -23.21
N TYR A 150 19.25 8.00 -23.37
CA TYR A 150 20.14 6.81 -23.56
C TYR A 150 20.25 6.30 -25.01
N CYS A 151 21.35 5.60 -25.37
CA CYS A 151 21.48 4.73 -26.57
C CYS A 151 22.26 3.42 -26.25
N PRO A 152 21.94 2.26 -26.85
CA PRO A 152 22.69 1.00 -26.66
C PRO A 152 23.52 0.57 -27.89
N PHE A 153 24.73 0.03 -27.70
CA PHE A 153 25.51 -0.68 -28.74
C PHE A 153 26.48 -1.75 -28.18
N VAL A 154 26.89 -2.66 -29.06
CA VAL A 154 27.49 -3.99 -28.83
C VAL A 154 29.03 -3.95 -28.72
N GLU A 155 29.60 -4.79 -27.85
CA GLU A 155 31.04 -4.92 -27.62
C GLU A 155 31.70 -5.93 -28.58
N VAL A 156 32.90 -5.59 -29.10
CA VAL A 156 33.77 -6.51 -29.84
C VAL A 156 35.01 -6.77 -29.01
N SER A 157 35.27 -8.04 -28.69
CA SER A 157 36.45 -8.50 -27.97
C SER A 157 37.44 -9.15 -28.93
N SER A 158 38.66 -8.62 -28.98
CA SER A 158 39.79 -9.21 -29.72
C SER A 158 40.59 -10.14 -28.80
N GLY A 159 40.69 -11.43 -29.17
CA GLY A 159 41.58 -12.38 -28.52
C GLY A 159 42.96 -12.42 -29.18
N PHE A 160 44.01 -12.63 -28.38
CA PHE A 160 45.37 -12.86 -28.87
C PHE A 160 45.71 -14.36 -28.84
N PHE A 161 46.29 -14.88 -29.92
CA PHE A 161 46.79 -16.25 -30.02
C PHE A 161 48.32 -16.23 -30.19
N TYR A 162 49.05 -17.09 -29.46
CA TYR A 162 50.50 -17.23 -29.56
C TYR A 162 50.91 -18.71 -29.71
N LYS A 163 52.08 -18.96 -30.29
CA LYS A 163 52.57 -20.32 -30.61
C LYS A 163 53.75 -20.79 -29.77
N SER A 164 54.54 -19.88 -29.17
CA SER A 164 55.76 -20.22 -28.40
C SER A 164 55.76 -19.68 -26.97
N ALA A 165 56.41 -20.40 -26.05
CA ALA A 165 56.50 -20.04 -24.63
C ALA A 165 57.46 -18.86 -24.35
N GLU A 166 58.53 -18.73 -25.13
CA GLU A 166 59.52 -17.65 -24.96
C GLU A 166 58.96 -16.29 -25.41
N GLU A 167 58.17 -16.30 -26.50
CA GLU A 167 57.43 -15.13 -26.98
C GLU A 167 56.41 -14.65 -25.94
N ARG A 168 55.72 -15.60 -25.28
CA ARG A 168 54.79 -15.31 -24.19
C ARG A 168 55.47 -14.56 -23.05
N GLU A 169 56.66 -15.00 -22.61
CA GLU A 169 57.35 -14.33 -21.50
C GLU A 169 57.85 -12.92 -21.84
N LYS A 170 58.40 -12.73 -23.05
CA LYS A 170 58.83 -11.40 -23.52
C LYS A 170 57.65 -10.45 -23.65
N LEU A 171 56.52 -10.93 -24.17
CA LEU A 171 55.28 -10.15 -24.27
C LEU A 171 54.71 -9.81 -22.89
N VAL A 172 54.69 -10.74 -21.93
CA VAL A 172 54.21 -10.48 -20.56
C VAL A 172 55.11 -9.46 -19.84
N LYS A 173 56.44 -9.52 -20.02
CA LYS A 173 57.36 -8.52 -19.45
C LYS A 173 57.20 -7.15 -20.10
N ALA A 174 57.01 -7.10 -21.42
CA ALA A 174 56.75 -5.86 -22.13
C ALA A 174 55.40 -5.25 -21.74
N GLU A 175 54.36 -6.07 -21.57
CA GLU A 175 53.04 -5.66 -21.11
C GLU A 175 53.10 -5.08 -19.70
N ARG A 176 53.84 -5.71 -18.77
CA ARG A 176 54.04 -5.16 -17.42
C ARG A 176 54.69 -3.78 -17.44
N LYS A 177 55.78 -3.61 -18.19
CA LYS A 177 56.44 -2.29 -18.35
C LYS A 177 55.49 -1.26 -18.94
N PHE A 178 54.72 -1.65 -19.95
CA PHE A 178 53.73 -0.78 -20.58
C PHE A 178 52.62 -0.34 -19.61
N ILE A 179 52.21 -1.21 -18.68
CA ILE A 179 51.25 -0.88 -17.63
C ILE A 179 51.90 0.05 -16.58
N GLU A 180 53.12 -0.24 -16.13
CA GLU A 180 53.88 0.60 -15.19
C GLU A 180 54.02 2.04 -15.73
N ASP A 181 54.37 2.20 -17.00
CA ASP A 181 54.47 3.51 -17.65
C ASP A 181 53.13 4.28 -17.62
N ARG A 182 52.00 3.59 -17.81
CA ARG A 182 50.67 4.19 -17.73
C ARG A 182 50.29 4.61 -16.31
N VAL A 183 50.62 3.79 -15.32
CA VAL A 183 50.38 4.11 -13.90
C VAL A 183 51.20 5.32 -13.50
N ASN A 184 52.48 5.38 -13.90
CA ASN A 184 53.34 6.53 -13.62
C ASN A 184 52.78 7.83 -14.20
N LYS A 185 52.25 7.82 -15.44
CA LYS A 185 51.58 8.99 -16.02
C LYS A 185 50.37 9.47 -15.22
N ILE A 186 49.58 8.55 -14.67
CA ILE A 186 48.43 8.87 -13.82
C ILE A 186 48.90 9.49 -12.49
N ILE A 187 49.97 8.95 -11.90
CA ILE A 187 50.58 9.48 -10.68
C ILE A 187 51.13 10.91 -10.94
N ASP A 188 51.78 11.13 -12.08
CA ASP A 188 52.29 12.44 -12.48
C ASP A 188 51.16 13.45 -12.66
N LEU A 189 50.04 13.05 -13.27
CA LEU A 189 48.85 13.89 -13.39
C LEU A 189 48.30 14.26 -12.02
N LYS A 190 48.20 13.29 -11.09
CA LYS A 190 47.77 13.56 -9.72
C LYS A 190 48.69 14.57 -9.04
N LYS A 191 50.02 14.40 -9.14
CA LYS A 191 50.98 15.33 -8.53
C LYS A 191 50.80 16.76 -9.06
N ARG A 192 50.51 16.93 -10.35
CA ARG A 192 50.22 18.24 -10.96
C ARG A 192 48.94 18.88 -10.44
N VAL A 193 47.88 18.10 -10.25
CA VAL A 193 46.54 18.61 -9.86
C VAL A 193 46.40 18.78 -8.34
N CYS A 194 47.01 17.88 -7.58
CA CYS A 194 46.78 17.74 -6.14
C CYS A 194 47.77 18.59 -5.31
N GLY A 195 49.03 18.72 -5.73
CA GLY A 195 50.06 19.49 -5.01
C GLY A 195 50.07 19.18 -3.51
N ASP A 196 49.82 20.20 -2.69
CA ASP A 196 49.71 20.14 -1.21
C ASP A 196 48.26 20.23 -0.68
N SER A 197 47.27 20.09 -1.57
CA SER A 197 45.85 20.24 -1.23
C SER A 197 45.27 18.94 -0.70
N ASN A 198 44.28 19.02 0.20
CA ASN A 198 43.49 17.86 0.65
C ASN A 198 42.45 17.40 -0.42
N LYS A 199 42.87 17.32 -1.70
CA LYS A 199 42.02 16.95 -2.83
C LYS A 199 42.11 15.45 -3.08
N GLY A 200 41.01 14.72 -2.92
CA GLY A 200 40.95 13.31 -3.31
C GLY A 200 41.10 13.13 -4.83
N PHE A 201 41.71 12.03 -5.26
CA PHE A 201 41.83 11.67 -6.68
C PHE A 201 41.36 10.23 -6.89
N ILE A 202 40.51 10.03 -7.90
CA ILE A 202 39.82 8.76 -8.13
C ILE A 202 39.93 8.40 -9.61
N VAL A 203 40.21 7.14 -9.87
CA VAL A 203 40.32 6.58 -11.22
C VAL A 203 39.22 5.55 -11.41
N ILE A 204 38.42 5.68 -12.46
CA ILE A 204 37.35 4.75 -12.80
C ILE A 204 37.63 4.19 -14.19
N ASN A 205 37.94 2.89 -14.26
CA ASN A 205 38.25 2.21 -15.51
C ASN A 205 37.14 1.22 -15.89
N GLN A 206 36.74 1.24 -17.17
CA GLN A 206 35.82 0.23 -17.73
C GLN A 206 36.45 -1.16 -17.76
N LYS A 207 37.78 -1.23 -17.96
CA LYS A 207 38.52 -2.49 -18.02
C LYS A 207 39.02 -2.92 -16.63
N GLY A 208 39.61 -4.10 -16.59
CA GLY A 208 40.33 -4.58 -15.40
C GLY A 208 41.56 -3.72 -15.12
N ILE A 209 41.93 -3.64 -13.83
CA ILE A 209 43.21 -3.11 -13.36
C ILE A 209 43.94 -4.28 -12.70
N ASP A 210 45.23 -4.41 -12.97
CA ASP A 210 46.07 -5.43 -12.36
C ASP A 210 46.34 -5.15 -10.87
N PRO A 211 46.59 -6.18 -10.04
CA PRO A 211 46.80 -5.99 -8.61
C PRO A 211 48.00 -5.10 -8.25
N PHE A 212 49.10 -5.18 -9.01
CA PHE A 212 50.30 -4.38 -8.73
C PHE A 212 50.04 -2.89 -8.95
N SER A 213 49.32 -2.53 -10.01
CA SER A 213 48.88 -1.16 -10.26
C SER A 213 47.90 -0.67 -9.19
N LEU A 214 47.03 -1.53 -8.66
CA LEU A 214 46.15 -1.15 -7.54
C LEU A 214 46.96 -0.79 -6.30
N ASP A 215 47.98 -1.58 -5.96
CA ASP A 215 48.87 -1.30 -4.84
C ASP A 215 49.68 -0.02 -5.05
N ALA A 216 50.17 0.23 -6.27
CA ALA A 216 50.89 1.45 -6.63
C ALA A 216 50.00 2.70 -6.51
N LEU A 217 48.77 2.64 -7.03
CA LEU A 217 47.79 3.73 -6.93
C LEU A 217 47.34 3.95 -5.48
N ALA A 218 47.18 2.89 -4.70
CA ALA A 218 46.80 2.97 -3.29
C ALA A 218 47.88 3.64 -2.42
N LYS A 219 49.17 3.38 -2.69
CA LYS A 219 50.30 4.06 -2.01
C LYS A 219 50.26 5.58 -2.19
N GLU A 220 49.84 6.03 -3.36
CA GLU A 220 49.67 7.46 -3.68
C GLU A 220 48.31 8.00 -3.22
N GLY A 221 47.49 7.19 -2.52
CA GLY A 221 46.17 7.58 -2.03
C GLY A 221 45.13 7.79 -3.15
N ILE A 222 45.22 7.05 -4.26
CA ILE A 222 44.25 7.06 -5.35
C ILE A 222 43.29 5.88 -5.17
N VAL A 223 41.99 6.16 -5.15
CA VAL A 223 40.97 5.10 -5.20
C VAL A 223 40.78 4.70 -6.66
N ALA A 224 41.09 3.44 -6.98
CA ALA A 224 41.00 2.90 -8.33
C ALA A 224 39.84 1.89 -8.43
N LEU A 225 38.81 2.24 -9.20
CA LEU A 225 37.69 1.37 -9.52
C LEU A 225 37.95 0.65 -10.85
N ARG A 226 37.83 -0.67 -10.82
CA ARG A 226 38.00 -1.55 -11.99
C ARG A 226 36.65 -2.08 -12.47
N ARG A 227 36.55 -2.42 -13.77
CA ARG A 227 35.37 -3.06 -14.38
C ARG A 227 34.09 -2.22 -14.24
N ALA A 228 34.20 -0.91 -14.39
CA ALA A 228 33.03 -0.04 -14.43
C ALA A 228 32.17 -0.36 -15.67
N LYS A 229 30.84 -0.35 -15.49
CA LYS A 229 29.92 -0.52 -16.63
C LYS A 229 29.98 0.74 -17.50
N ARG A 230 30.02 0.59 -18.83
CA ARG A 230 30.02 1.71 -19.78
C ARG A 230 28.89 2.72 -19.52
N ARG A 231 27.70 2.23 -19.18
CA ARG A 231 26.53 3.05 -18.80
C ARG A 231 26.81 4.02 -17.64
N ASN A 232 27.74 3.68 -16.75
CA ASN A 232 28.14 4.55 -15.64
C ASN A 232 29.12 5.63 -16.13
N MET A 233 29.99 5.33 -17.10
CA MET A 233 30.92 6.34 -17.67
C MET A 233 30.16 7.49 -18.31
N GLU A 234 29.11 7.19 -19.08
CA GLU A 234 28.25 8.21 -19.69
C GLU A 234 27.56 9.08 -18.61
N ARG A 235 27.03 8.43 -17.56
CA ARG A 235 26.42 9.14 -16.42
C ARG A 235 27.44 10.00 -15.65
N LEU A 236 28.67 9.53 -15.50
CA LEU A 236 29.74 10.27 -14.82
C LEU A 236 30.19 11.50 -15.62
N THR A 237 30.29 11.37 -16.95
CA THR A 237 30.55 12.51 -17.83
C THR A 237 29.43 13.55 -17.72
N LEU A 238 28.17 13.12 -17.68
CA LEU A 238 27.04 14.03 -17.53
C LEU A 238 26.95 14.67 -16.13
N ALA A 239 27.25 13.93 -15.06
CA ALA A 239 27.13 14.42 -13.68
C ALA A 239 28.35 15.25 -13.23
N CYS A 240 29.56 14.78 -13.52
CA CYS A 240 30.81 15.40 -13.06
C CYS A 240 31.42 16.36 -14.10
N GLY A 241 30.91 16.37 -15.34
CA GLY A 241 31.40 17.20 -16.44
C GLY A 241 32.71 16.75 -17.09
N GLY A 242 33.27 15.60 -16.67
CA GLY A 242 34.55 15.08 -17.18
C GLY A 242 34.43 14.35 -18.51
N MET A 243 35.49 14.36 -19.32
CA MET A 243 35.53 13.67 -20.60
C MET A 243 36.02 12.22 -20.45
N ALA A 244 35.35 11.28 -21.12
CA ALA A 244 35.76 9.89 -21.14
C ALA A 244 36.96 9.69 -22.08
N MET A 245 38.12 9.32 -21.53
CA MET A 245 39.37 9.15 -22.28
C MET A 245 39.66 7.67 -22.58
N ASN A 246 40.08 7.39 -23.81
CA ASN A 246 40.47 6.04 -24.25
C ASN A 246 41.98 5.76 -24.08
N SER A 247 42.82 6.80 -24.21
CA SER A 247 44.27 6.74 -24.02
C SER A 247 44.69 7.52 -22.79
N VAL A 248 45.75 7.05 -22.12
CA VAL A 248 46.36 7.69 -20.94
C VAL A 248 47.31 8.81 -21.36
N ASP A 249 47.77 8.80 -22.62
CA ASP A 249 48.79 9.73 -23.11
C ASP A 249 48.26 11.17 -23.29
N ASP A 250 46.97 11.31 -23.58
CA ASP A 250 46.31 12.59 -23.84
C ASP A 250 45.65 13.19 -22.57
N LEU A 251 46.03 12.71 -21.38
CA LEU A 251 45.46 13.16 -20.11
C LEU A 251 45.92 14.59 -19.77
N THR A 252 44.98 15.53 -19.80
CA THR A 252 45.16 16.90 -19.32
C THR A 252 44.26 17.18 -18.12
N ALA A 253 44.56 18.24 -17.35
CA ALA A 253 43.77 18.61 -16.18
C ALA A 253 42.31 18.99 -16.55
N ASP A 254 42.11 19.51 -17.76
CA ASP A 254 40.81 19.96 -18.28
C ASP A 254 39.86 18.79 -18.58
N CYS A 255 40.39 17.58 -18.77
CA CYS A 255 39.58 16.38 -19.02
C CYS A 255 38.91 15.84 -17.75
N LEU A 256 39.35 16.27 -16.55
CA LEU A 256 38.90 15.70 -15.28
C LEU A 256 37.52 16.25 -14.87
N GLY A 257 36.67 15.37 -14.37
CA GLY A 257 35.41 15.75 -13.74
C GLY A 257 35.57 16.08 -12.26
N HIS A 258 34.71 16.94 -11.73
CA HIS A 258 34.71 17.33 -10.32
C HIS A 258 33.55 16.68 -9.55
N ALA A 259 33.84 16.22 -8.33
CA ALA A 259 32.84 15.70 -7.40
C ALA A 259 33.22 16.13 -5.97
N GLY A 260 32.26 16.70 -5.24
CA GLY A 260 32.51 17.27 -3.92
C GLY A 260 32.73 16.22 -2.83
N LEU A 261 32.10 15.05 -2.92
CA LEU A 261 32.28 13.98 -1.96
C LEU A 261 32.28 12.62 -2.65
N VAL A 262 33.31 11.82 -2.40
CA VAL A 262 33.32 10.43 -2.84
C VAL A 262 33.73 9.54 -1.69
N TYR A 263 32.93 8.52 -1.42
CA TYR A 263 33.21 7.56 -0.36
C TYR A 263 32.77 6.15 -0.74
N GLU A 264 33.44 5.18 -0.15
CA GLU A 264 33.09 3.77 -0.26
C GLU A 264 32.17 3.39 0.90
N TYR A 265 31.08 2.71 0.60
CA TYR A 265 30.11 2.20 1.54
C TYR A 265 29.97 0.69 1.34
N THR A 266 30.33 -0.06 2.38
CA THR A 266 30.29 -1.52 2.35
C THR A 266 28.96 -2.01 2.93
N LEU A 267 28.20 -2.78 2.14
CA LEU A 267 26.96 -3.45 2.54
C LEU A 267 27.17 -4.96 2.41
N GLY A 268 27.34 -5.64 3.55
CA GLY A 268 27.68 -7.07 3.55
C GLY A 268 29.05 -7.30 2.91
N GLU A 269 29.10 -8.09 1.84
CA GLU A 269 30.31 -8.39 1.08
C GLU A 269 30.53 -7.43 -0.10
N GLU A 270 29.50 -6.66 -0.49
CA GLU A 270 29.56 -5.75 -1.62
C GLU A 270 29.98 -4.33 -1.21
N LYS A 271 30.79 -3.71 -2.07
CA LYS A 271 31.33 -2.36 -1.89
C LYS A 271 30.69 -1.43 -2.92
N PHE A 272 30.03 -0.38 -2.44
CA PHE A 272 29.39 0.65 -3.26
C PHE A 272 30.16 1.95 -3.13
N THR A 273 30.63 2.52 -4.24
CA THR A 273 31.24 3.85 -4.23
C THR A 273 30.19 4.89 -4.58
N PHE A 274 29.92 5.81 -3.65
CA PHE A 274 29.01 6.93 -3.83
C PHE A 274 29.80 8.16 -4.24
N ILE A 275 29.35 8.79 -5.33
CA ILE A 275 29.88 10.05 -5.85
C ILE A 275 28.76 11.07 -5.71
N GLU A 276 28.94 12.02 -4.80
CA GLU A 276 27.95 13.00 -4.40
C GLU A 276 28.47 14.43 -4.59
N LYS A 277 27.54 15.40 -4.63
CA LYS A 277 27.84 16.84 -4.78
C LYS A 277 28.65 17.14 -6.05
N CYS A 278 28.19 16.65 -7.20
CA CYS A 278 28.77 17.05 -8.48
C CYS A 278 28.28 18.46 -8.87
N ASP A 279 29.09 19.20 -9.62
CA ASP A 279 28.81 20.62 -9.94
C ASP A 279 27.60 20.78 -10.89
N ASN A 280 27.39 19.81 -11.79
CA ASN A 280 26.27 19.82 -12.72
C ASN A 280 25.59 18.45 -12.75
N PRO A 281 24.75 18.12 -11.75
CA PRO A 281 24.10 16.83 -11.71
C PRO A 281 23.01 16.79 -12.79
N ARG A 282 23.38 16.36 -14.01
CA ARG A 282 22.49 15.93 -15.10
C ARG A 282 22.10 14.45 -15.02
N SER A 283 22.64 13.74 -14.04
CA SER A 283 22.34 12.33 -13.79
C SER A 283 22.29 12.08 -12.30
N VAL A 284 21.14 11.59 -11.81
CA VAL A 284 20.94 11.18 -10.43
C VAL A 284 20.78 9.66 -10.36
N THR A 285 21.22 9.07 -9.25
CA THR A 285 21.04 7.64 -8.99
C THR A 285 20.09 7.44 -7.82
N LEU A 286 18.99 6.73 -8.06
CA LEU A 286 18.11 6.25 -6.99
C LEU A 286 18.60 4.88 -6.51
N LEU A 287 19.03 4.82 -5.25
CA LEU A 287 19.38 3.56 -4.60
C LEU A 287 18.16 3.00 -3.85
N ILE A 288 17.67 1.86 -4.32
CA ILE A 288 16.56 1.13 -3.68
C ILE A 288 17.16 0.02 -2.82
N ARG A 289 16.81 -0.01 -1.54
CA ARG A 289 17.16 -1.09 -0.61
C ARG A 289 15.92 -1.94 -0.34
N GLY A 290 16.09 -3.25 -0.28
CA GLY A 290 15.00 -4.17 -0.05
C GLY A 290 15.53 -5.55 0.34
N PRO A 291 14.80 -6.30 1.17
CA PRO A 291 15.26 -7.59 1.69
C PRO A 291 15.21 -8.69 0.62
N ASN A 292 14.23 -8.62 -0.29
CA ASN A 292 13.99 -9.67 -1.29
C ASN A 292 14.19 -9.12 -2.71
N LYS A 293 14.69 -9.97 -3.62
CA LYS A 293 14.87 -9.63 -5.05
C LYS A 293 13.54 -9.22 -5.72
N HIS A 294 12.46 -9.93 -5.40
CA HIS A 294 11.15 -9.70 -6.02
C HIS A 294 10.55 -8.36 -5.60
N THR A 295 10.65 -7.99 -4.32
CA THR A 295 10.22 -6.68 -3.81
C THR A 295 11.06 -5.55 -4.41
N LEU A 296 12.37 -5.77 -4.60
CA LEU A 296 13.24 -4.79 -5.26
C LEU A 296 12.85 -4.54 -6.72
N MET A 297 12.55 -5.61 -7.47
CA MET A 297 12.12 -5.52 -8.86
C MET A 297 10.80 -4.75 -8.97
N GLN A 298 9.84 -5.08 -8.13
CA GLN A 298 8.56 -4.39 -8.04
C GLN A 298 8.71 -2.90 -7.74
N ILE A 299 9.50 -2.53 -6.73
CA ILE A 299 9.72 -1.11 -6.38
C ILE A 299 10.43 -0.38 -7.52
N LYS A 300 11.40 -1.03 -8.16
CA LYS A 300 12.12 -0.46 -9.30
C LYS A 300 11.17 -0.16 -10.47
N ASP A 301 10.28 -1.10 -10.80
CA ASP A 301 9.32 -0.92 -11.88
C ASP A 301 8.32 0.19 -11.50
N ALA A 302 7.82 0.19 -10.25
CA ALA A 302 6.97 1.26 -9.73
C ALA A 302 7.59 2.65 -9.84
N VAL A 303 8.87 2.79 -9.47
CA VAL A 303 9.61 4.06 -9.59
C VAL A 303 9.82 4.45 -11.05
N ARG A 304 10.13 3.51 -11.93
CA ARG A 304 10.31 3.78 -13.38
C ARG A 304 9.04 4.37 -13.97
N ASP A 305 7.90 3.80 -13.62
CA ASP A 305 6.62 4.17 -14.19
C ASP A 305 6.09 5.47 -13.57
N GLY A 306 6.30 5.67 -12.27
CA GLY A 306 6.08 6.96 -11.62
C GLY A 306 6.92 8.08 -12.24
N LEU A 307 8.20 7.85 -12.52
CA LEU A 307 9.06 8.83 -13.20
C LEU A 307 8.58 9.13 -14.62
N ARG A 308 8.10 8.13 -15.37
CA ARG A 308 7.50 8.32 -16.70
C ARG A 308 6.21 9.14 -16.63
N ALA A 309 5.34 8.87 -15.66
CA ALA A 309 4.10 9.63 -15.47
C ALA A 309 4.37 11.12 -15.20
N VAL A 310 5.34 11.43 -14.34
CA VAL A 310 5.72 12.82 -14.05
C VAL A 310 6.41 13.46 -15.26
N LYS A 311 7.25 12.72 -16.00
CA LYS A 311 7.84 13.20 -17.25
C LYS A 311 6.77 13.63 -18.25
N ASN A 312 5.73 12.82 -18.43
CA ASN A 312 4.64 13.13 -19.35
C ASN A 312 3.86 14.37 -18.90
N ALA A 313 3.61 14.53 -17.60
CA ALA A 313 2.96 15.73 -17.08
C ALA A 313 3.75 17.02 -17.37
N ILE A 314 5.09 16.95 -17.33
CA ILE A 314 5.96 18.08 -17.71
C ILE A 314 5.93 18.33 -19.22
N GLU A 315 5.97 17.29 -20.05
CA GLU A 315 5.94 17.44 -21.51
C GLU A 315 4.59 17.99 -22.01
N ASP A 316 3.48 17.56 -21.41
CA ASP A 316 2.12 17.94 -21.83
C ASP A 316 1.66 19.30 -21.25
N GLY A 317 2.19 19.73 -20.10
CA GLY A 317 1.78 20.97 -19.43
C GLY A 317 0.32 20.99 -18.94
N CYS A 318 -0.37 19.84 -19.01
CA CYS A 318 -1.78 19.67 -18.69
C CYS A 318 -1.95 18.43 -17.80
N VAL A 319 -2.90 18.48 -16.87
CA VAL A 319 -3.25 17.34 -16.02
C VAL A 319 -4.76 17.15 -15.99
N VAL A 320 -5.21 15.90 -15.85
CA VAL A 320 -6.63 15.54 -15.75
C VAL A 320 -6.95 14.93 -14.39
N ALA A 321 -8.18 15.11 -13.92
CA ALA A 321 -8.64 14.45 -12.70
C ALA A 321 -8.80 12.94 -12.93
N GLY A 322 -8.27 12.14 -12.00
CA GLY A 322 -8.31 10.68 -12.06
C GLY A 322 -9.54 10.06 -11.39
N ALA A 323 -9.40 8.79 -10.96
CA ALA A 323 -10.41 8.02 -10.21
C ALA A 323 -11.78 7.85 -10.91
N GLY A 324 -11.80 7.79 -12.24
CA GLY A 324 -13.04 7.61 -13.01
C GLY A 324 -13.79 8.90 -13.32
N ALA A 325 -13.29 10.06 -12.88
CA ALA A 325 -13.99 11.34 -13.05
C ALA A 325 -14.07 11.77 -14.53
N LEU A 326 -12.98 11.56 -15.28
CA LEU A 326 -12.91 11.86 -16.70
C LEU A 326 -13.88 10.97 -17.49
N GLU A 327 -13.91 9.68 -17.18
CA GLU A 327 -14.73 8.69 -17.86
C GLU A 327 -16.22 8.98 -17.67
N VAL A 328 -16.62 9.37 -16.45
CA VAL A 328 -17.99 9.78 -16.14
C VAL A 328 -18.36 11.06 -16.91
N ALA A 329 -17.48 12.05 -16.95
CA ALA A 329 -17.71 13.30 -17.67
C ALA A 329 -17.86 13.08 -19.19
N ILE A 330 -17.03 12.21 -19.77
CA ILE A 330 -17.13 11.85 -21.19
C ILE A 330 -18.40 11.06 -21.46
N ALA A 331 -18.77 10.09 -20.61
CA ALA A 331 -19.98 9.31 -20.78
C ALA A 331 -21.24 10.20 -20.79
N ASP A 332 -21.35 11.13 -19.85
CA ASP A 332 -22.47 12.10 -19.81
C ASP A 332 -22.50 12.98 -21.07
N ALA A 333 -21.34 13.47 -21.52
CA ALA A 333 -21.24 14.28 -22.74
C ALA A 333 -21.63 13.51 -24.02
N LEU A 334 -21.28 12.21 -24.10
CA LEU A 334 -21.64 11.35 -25.22
C LEU A 334 -23.13 11.01 -25.23
N VAL A 335 -23.73 10.78 -24.06
CA VAL A 335 -25.18 10.57 -23.94
C VAL A 335 -25.95 11.82 -24.40
N LYS A 336 -25.46 13.02 -24.07
CA LYS A 336 -26.00 14.29 -24.57
C LYS A 336 -25.78 14.49 -26.07
N HIS A 337 -24.73 13.92 -26.64
CA HIS A 337 -24.41 14.00 -28.07
C HIS A 337 -25.21 13.02 -28.93
N LYS A 338 -25.72 11.92 -28.35
CA LYS A 338 -26.51 10.87 -29.02
C LYS A 338 -27.54 11.37 -30.04
N PRO A 339 -28.42 12.35 -29.75
CA PRO A 339 -29.43 12.82 -30.72
C PRO A 339 -28.84 13.50 -31.97
N ASN A 340 -27.60 13.97 -31.92
CA ASN A 340 -26.97 14.67 -33.05
C ASN A 340 -26.43 13.71 -34.11
N VAL A 341 -26.17 12.45 -33.74
CA VAL A 341 -25.61 11.44 -34.64
C VAL A 341 -26.72 10.84 -35.49
N LYS A 342 -26.48 10.68 -36.80
CA LYS A 342 -27.51 10.27 -37.75
C LYS A 342 -27.74 8.75 -37.72
N GLY A 343 -29.01 8.35 -37.71
CA GLY A 343 -29.44 6.98 -37.99
C GLY A 343 -29.04 5.96 -36.93
N ARG A 344 -28.74 4.73 -37.37
CA ARG A 344 -28.45 3.59 -36.48
C ARG A 344 -27.07 3.67 -35.79
N ALA A 345 -26.20 4.58 -36.20
CA ALA A 345 -24.88 4.78 -35.57
C ALA A 345 -24.99 5.28 -34.11
N GLN A 346 -26.15 5.83 -33.71
CA GLN A 346 -26.43 6.22 -32.32
C GLN A 346 -26.24 5.08 -31.31
N PHE A 347 -26.52 3.83 -31.71
CA PHE A 347 -26.31 2.66 -30.85
C PHE A 347 -24.82 2.41 -30.59
N GLY A 348 -23.96 2.68 -31.58
CA GLY A 348 -22.51 2.61 -31.39
C GLY A 348 -21.98 3.67 -30.42
N VAL A 349 -22.54 4.89 -30.47
CA VAL A 349 -22.18 5.97 -29.52
C VAL A 349 -22.61 5.61 -28.10
N GLN A 350 -23.80 5.03 -27.94
CA GLN A 350 -24.30 4.54 -26.65
C GLN A 350 -23.38 3.43 -26.11
N ALA A 351 -23.06 2.43 -26.93
CA ALA A 351 -22.13 1.35 -26.58
C ALA A 351 -20.78 1.89 -26.08
N PHE A 352 -20.26 2.93 -26.74
CA PHE A 352 -19.01 3.56 -26.36
C PHE A 352 -19.11 4.29 -25.01
N ALA A 353 -20.18 5.04 -24.79
CA ALA A 353 -20.42 5.74 -23.53
C ALA A 353 -20.53 4.76 -22.34
N ASP A 354 -21.26 3.66 -22.52
CA ASP A 354 -21.46 2.64 -21.49
C ASP A 354 -20.17 1.86 -21.20
N ALA A 355 -19.31 1.67 -22.21
CA ALA A 355 -18.03 1.00 -22.07
C ALA A 355 -17.02 1.81 -21.23
N LEU A 356 -17.02 3.15 -21.33
CA LEU A 356 -16.13 4.00 -20.53
C LEU A 356 -16.39 3.89 -19.02
N LEU A 357 -17.64 3.61 -18.63
CA LEU A 357 -18.02 3.42 -17.23
C LEU A 357 -17.44 2.14 -16.61
N ILE A 358 -16.74 1.28 -17.36
CA ILE A 358 -16.05 0.10 -16.79
C ILE A 358 -15.02 0.49 -15.74
N ILE A 359 -14.36 1.63 -15.92
CA ILE A 359 -13.29 2.11 -15.05
C ILE A 359 -13.81 2.34 -13.63
N PRO A 360 -14.78 3.26 -13.41
CA PRO A 360 -15.34 3.48 -12.08
C PRO A 360 -16.05 2.23 -11.51
N LYS A 361 -16.68 1.39 -12.35
CA LYS A 361 -17.30 0.13 -11.90
C LYS A 361 -16.29 -0.82 -11.26
N VAL A 362 -15.19 -1.07 -11.96
CA VAL A 362 -14.14 -1.99 -11.50
C VAL A 362 -13.43 -1.41 -10.28
N LEU A 363 -13.19 -0.10 -10.23
CA LEU A 363 -12.62 0.57 -9.05
C LEU A 363 -13.51 0.43 -7.81
N ALA A 364 -14.83 0.65 -7.94
CA ALA A 364 -15.78 0.44 -6.85
C ALA A 364 -15.82 -1.02 -6.40
N GLN A 365 -15.92 -1.96 -7.36
CA GLN A 365 -15.96 -3.39 -7.10
C GLN A 365 -14.72 -3.88 -6.34
N ASN A 366 -13.53 -3.43 -6.75
CA ASN A 366 -12.28 -3.80 -6.11
C ASN A 366 -12.13 -3.23 -4.70
N SER A 367 -12.76 -2.08 -4.45
CA SER A 367 -12.80 -1.44 -3.12
C SER A 367 -13.83 -2.09 -2.19
N GLY A 368 -14.64 -3.03 -2.70
CA GLY A 368 -15.69 -3.72 -1.95
C GLY A 368 -17.02 -2.96 -1.90
N TYR A 369 -17.16 -1.85 -2.63
CA TYR A 369 -18.42 -1.14 -2.79
C TYR A 369 -19.30 -1.79 -3.85
N ASP A 370 -20.63 -1.59 -3.74
CA ASP A 370 -21.53 -1.95 -4.83
C ASP A 370 -21.28 -1.03 -6.05
N PRO A 371 -20.93 -1.59 -7.23
CA PRO A 371 -20.60 -0.77 -8.40
C PRO A 371 -21.77 0.06 -8.92
N GLN A 372 -23.01 -0.43 -8.78
CA GLN A 372 -24.18 0.26 -9.32
C GLN A 372 -24.54 1.45 -8.43
N GLU A 373 -24.61 1.25 -7.11
CA GLU A 373 -24.89 2.32 -6.16
C GLU A 373 -23.84 3.44 -6.24
N THR A 374 -22.56 3.06 -6.27
CA THR A 374 -21.45 4.03 -6.36
C THR A 374 -21.53 4.86 -7.64
N LEU A 375 -21.84 4.22 -8.77
CA LEU A 375 -22.02 4.95 -10.03
C LEU A 375 -23.18 5.94 -10.00
N VAL A 376 -24.32 5.53 -9.43
CA VAL A 376 -25.49 6.41 -9.32
C VAL A 376 -25.15 7.62 -8.45
N LYS A 377 -24.46 7.42 -7.32
CA LYS A 377 -23.96 8.51 -6.46
C LYS A 377 -23.06 9.47 -7.25
N VAL A 378 -22.03 8.96 -7.92
CA VAL A 378 -21.08 9.79 -8.69
C VAL A 378 -21.76 10.55 -9.84
N LEU A 379 -22.66 9.91 -10.59
CA LEU A 379 -23.40 10.54 -11.67
C LEU A 379 -24.35 11.63 -11.16
N ALA A 380 -25.03 11.40 -10.03
CA ALA A 380 -25.92 12.38 -9.42
C ALA A 380 -25.15 13.61 -8.92
N GLU A 381 -24.01 13.41 -8.25
CA GLU A 381 -23.18 14.51 -7.76
C GLU A 381 -22.52 15.29 -8.90
N TYR A 382 -22.07 14.60 -9.96
CA TYR A 382 -21.55 15.25 -11.17
C TYR A 382 -22.62 16.12 -11.84
N ALA A 383 -23.85 15.61 -11.96
CA ALA A 383 -24.96 16.37 -12.53
C ALA A 383 -25.36 17.59 -11.67
N GLY A 384 -25.24 17.50 -10.34
CA GLY A 384 -25.58 18.59 -9.42
C GLY A 384 -24.51 19.68 -9.31
N SER A 385 -23.23 19.30 -9.31
CA SER A 385 -22.11 20.22 -9.08
C SER A 385 -21.43 20.70 -10.37
N GLY A 386 -21.47 19.91 -11.45
CA GLY A 386 -20.66 20.14 -12.65
C GLY A 386 -19.15 20.00 -12.43
N GLN A 387 -18.72 19.59 -11.23
CA GLN A 387 -17.32 19.40 -10.87
C GLN A 387 -16.90 17.95 -11.17
N LEU A 388 -15.62 17.74 -11.51
CA LEU A 388 -15.07 16.40 -11.73
C LEU A 388 -15.03 15.62 -10.41
N ILE A 389 -15.87 14.60 -10.31
CA ILE A 389 -16.00 13.74 -9.13
C ILE A 389 -15.61 12.32 -9.50
N GLY A 390 -14.73 11.73 -8.69
CA GLY A 390 -14.24 10.36 -8.86
C GLY A 390 -14.63 9.48 -7.67
N VAL A 391 -14.37 8.19 -7.81
CA VAL A 391 -14.63 7.20 -6.77
C VAL A 391 -13.56 7.29 -5.68
N ASP A 392 -13.96 7.41 -4.41
CA ASP A 392 -13.04 7.23 -3.29
C ASP A 392 -12.80 5.74 -3.05
N LEU A 393 -11.53 5.39 -2.83
CA LEU A 393 -11.03 4.02 -2.77
C LEU A 393 -10.65 3.62 -1.35
N ASN A 394 -10.72 4.56 -0.41
CA ASN A 394 -10.57 4.25 0.99
C ASN A 394 -11.92 3.84 1.54
N THR A 395 -11.96 2.68 2.20
CA THR A 395 -13.09 2.26 3.02
C THR A 395 -13.25 3.20 4.21
N VAL A 396 -13.89 4.34 3.98
CA VAL A 396 -14.60 5.00 5.06
C VAL A 396 -15.83 4.12 5.28
N PHE A 397 -15.85 3.40 6.40
CA PHE A 397 -17.10 2.87 6.93
C PHE A 397 -18.08 4.03 6.92
N GLU A 398 -19.15 3.92 6.11
CA GLU A 398 -20.23 4.90 6.16
C GLU A 398 -20.64 5.02 7.64
N ASP A 399 -20.57 6.25 8.15
CA ASP A 399 -20.96 6.55 9.51
C ASP A 399 -22.48 6.32 9.57
N ASP A 400 -22.92 5.15 10.04
CA ASP A 400 -24.34 4.76 10.20
C ASP A 400 -25.11 5.68 11.18
N GLY A 401 -24.55 6.83 11.56
CA GLY A 401 -25.07 7.73 12.59
C GLY A 401 -25.06 7.10 14.00
N ASN A 402 -24.54 5.88 14.12
CA ASN A 402 -24.51 5.10 15.35
C ASN A 402 -23.19 5.21 16.11
N MET A 403 -22.12 5.77 15.52
CA MET A 403 -20.85 5.98 16.23
C MET A 403 -20.75 7.41 16.80
N VAL A 404 -20.41 7.49 18.08
CA VAL A 404 -20.13 8.74 18.80
C VAL A 404 -18.64 9.03 18.76
N GLN A 405 -18.31 10.28 18.45
CA GLN A 405 -16.95 10.80 18.38
C GLN A 405 -16.44 11.18 19.77
N LEU A 406 -15.39 10.52 20.25
CA LEU A 406 -14.76 10.86 21.53
C LEU A 406 -13.41 11.57 21.31
N PRO A 407 -13.20 12.74 21.94
CA PRO A 407 -11.91 13.42 21.89
C PRO A 407 -10.85 12.60 22.62
N GLY A 408 -9.68 12.47 22.00
CA GLY A 408 -8.51 11.89 22.65
C GLY A 408 -7.99 12.77 23.78
N GLY A 409 -7.33 12.15 24.76
CA GLY A 409 -6.81 12.85 25.93
C GLY A 409 -5.93 11.97 26.81
N LYS A 410 -5.35 12.59 27.83
CA LYS A 410 -4.61 11.91 28.90
C LYS A 410 -5.50 11.78 30.12
N PHE A 411 -5.56 10.60 30.71
CA PHE A 411 -6.28 10.39 31.96
C PHE A 411 -5.56 9.35 32.84
N GLN A 412 -5.88 9.35 34.12
CA GLN A 412 -5.37 8.36 35.07
C GLN A 412 -6.33 7.16 35.14
N MET A 413 -5.76 5.96 35.02
CA MET A 413 -6.47 4.69 34.97
C MET A 413 -6.04 3.82 36.16
N GLY A 414 -7.01 3.28 36.91
CA GLY A 414 -6.78 2.43 38.08
C GLY A 414 -6.92 3.17 39.42
N ALA A 415 -6.82 2.45 40.54
CA ALA A 415 -6.85 3.00 41.88
C ALA A 415 -5.89 2.26 42.82
N ASN A 416 -5.26 2.98 43.76
CA ASN A 416 -4.39 2.41 44.80
C ASN A 416 -5.16 2.20 46.12
N SER A 417 -6.45 1.89 46.06
CA SER A 417 -7.28 1.68 47.26
C SER A 417 -7.09 0.28 47.84
N PRO A 418 -6.94 0.12 49.17
CA PRO A 418 -6.83 -1.19 49.82
C PRO A 418 -8.10 -2.07 49.66
N ASP A 419 -9.24 -1.47 49.33
CA ASP A 419 -10.52 -2.18 49.12
C ASP A 419 -10.66 -2.81 47.72
N GLY A 420 -9.76 -2.52 46.79
CA GLY A 420 -9.86 -2.91 45.38
C GLY A 420 -8.90 -4.04 45.01
N LYS A 421 -9.32 -5.31 45.17
CA LYS A 421 -8.47 -6.49 44.91
C LYS A 421 -7.83 -6.51 43.50
N ASN A 422 -8.47 -5.90 42.48
CA ASN A 422 -8.01 -5.92 41.08
C ASN A 422 -7.87 -4.52 40.43
N GLU A 423 -7.93 -3.43 41.20
CA GLU A 423 -8.09 -2.06 40.67
C GLU A 423 -6.77 -1.31 40.42
N GLY A 424 -5.64 -1.77 40.97
CA GLY A 424 -4.32 -1.12 40.81
C GLY A 424 -3.43 -1.77 39.73
N PRO A 425 -2.33 -1.12 39.30
CA PRO A 425 -1.83 0.18 39.76
C PRO A 425 -2.47 1.36 39.02
N LEU A 426 -2.42 2.55 39.65
CA LEU A 426 -2.72 3.82 38.99
C LEU A 426 -1.67 4.10 37.90
N GLN A 427 -2.11 4.24 36.65
CA GLN A 427 -1.26 4.52 35.49
C GLN A 427 -1.82 5.70 34.66
N GLU A 428 -0.95 6.56 34.15
CA GLU A 428 -1.33 7.57 33.16
C GLU A 428 -1.43 6.93 31.77
N VAL A 429 -2.59 7.06 31.13
CA VAL A 429 -2.87 6.50 29.81
C VAL A 429 -3.24 7.62 28.85
N THR A 430 -2.66 7.59 27.65
CA THR A 430 -2.98 8.52 26.56
C THR A 430 -3.81 7.78 25.51
N VAL A 431 -5.01 8.29 25.20
CA VAL A 431 -5.89 7.72 24.17
C VAL A 431 -6.04 8.72 23.04
N LYS A 432 -5.85 8.26 21.80
CA LYS A 432 -6.10 9.05 20.58
C LYS A 432 -7.60 9.18 20.34
N SER A 433 -8.05 10.22 19.64
CA SER A 433 -9.46 10.36 19.28
C SER A 433 -9.96 9.13 18.50
N PHE A 434 -11.15 8.66 18.83
CA PHE A 434 -11.74 7.47 18.24
C PHE A 434 -13.27 7.58 18.22
N GLY A 435 -13.89 6.88 17.29
CA GLY A 435 -15.33 6.67 17.24
C GLY A 435 -15.70 5.40 17.99
N ILE A 436 -16.80 5.40 18.73
CA ILE A 436 -17.34 4.23 19.42
C ILE A 436 -18.84 4.11 19.21
N ASP A 437 -19.35 2.89 19.06
CA ASP A 437 -20.79 2.68 18.93
C ASP A 437 -21.59 3.20 20.13
N LYS A 438 -22.75 3.79 19.83
CA LYS A 438 -23.70 4.33 20.81
C LYS A 438 -24.29 3.25 21.71
N TYR A 439 -24.47 2.05 21.17
CA TYR A 439 -25.06 0.87 21.84
C TYR A 439 -24.10 -0.33 21.80
N PRO A 440 -24.14 -1.25 22.77
CA PRO A 440 -23.55 -2.58 22.66
C PRO A 440 -24.08 -3.35 21.45
N VAL A 441 -23.25 -4.22 20.87
CA VAL A 441 -23.67 -5.08 19.76
C VAL A 441 -24.76 -6.04 20.22
N THR A 442 -25.92 -6.03 19.55
CA THR A 442 -27.02 -6.93 19.93
C THR A 442 -26.87 -8.31 19.29
N ASN A 443 -27.51 -9.32 19.91
CA ASN A 443 -27.60 -10.67 19.33
C ASN A 443 -28.28 -10.70 17.95
N ARG A 444 -29.09 -9.68 17.61
CA ARG A 444 -29.68 -9.54 16.27
C ARG A 444 -28.62 -9.12 15.26
N ASP A 445 -27.84 -8.08 15.58
CA ASP A 445 -26.83 -7.53 14.69
C ASP A 445 -25.70 -8.55 14.45
N PHE A 446 -25.29 -9.27 15.50
CA PHE A 446 -24.33 -10.37 15.36
C PHE A 446 -24.86 -11.52 14.48
N ARG A 447 -26.17 -11.81 14.54
CA ARG A 447 -26.79 -12.84 13.70
C ARG A 447 -26.83 -12.42 12.23
N GLU A 448 -27.05 -11.15 11.94
CA GLU A 448 -26.99 -10.61 10.59
C GLU A 448 -25.56 -10.71 10.05
N PHE A 449 -24.56 -10.34 10.85
CA PHE A 449 -23.14 -10.53 10.53
C PHE A 449 -22.80 -11.99 10.22
N VAL A 450 -23.22 -12.95 11.05
CA VAL A 450 -22.99 -14.38 10.83
C VAL A 450 -23.64 -14.86 9.53
N ARG A 451 -24.84 -14.35 9.19
CA ARG A 451 -25.52 -14.70 7.93
C ARG A 451 -24.78 -14.15 6.71
N GLU A 452 -24.32 -12.91 6.77
CA GLU A 452 -23.65 -12.23 5.66
C GLU A 452 -22.26 -12.81 5.42
N LYS A 453 -21.44 -12.91 6.47
CA LYS A 453 -20.04 -13.38 6.36
C LYS A 453 -19.89 -14.89 6.43
N LYS A 454 -20.97 -15.64 6.69
CA LYS A 454 -20.95 -17.09 6.99
C LYS A 454 -19.93 -17.45 8.06
N TYR A 455 -19.76 -16.55 9.03
CA TYR A 455 -18.76 -16.67 10.08
C TYR A 455 -19.13 -17.83 11.03
N LYS A 456 -18.15 -18.65 11.40
CA LYS A 456 -18.29 -19.70 12.42
C LYS A 456 -17.47 -19.31 13.63
N THR A 457 -18.10 -19.25 14.79
CA THR A 457 -17.41 -18.97 16.05
C THR A 457 -16.52 -20.15 16.46
N GLU A 458 -15.49 -19.88 17.25
CA GLU A 458 -14.60 -20.93 17.77
C GLU A 458 -15.36 -21.95 18.62
N ALA A 459 -16.32 -21.48 19.44
CA ALA A 459 -17.22 -22.36 20.18
C ALA A 459 -17.96 -23.32 19.22
N GLU A 460 -18.57 -22.82 18.15
CA GLU A 460 -19.23 -23.67 17.12
C GLU A 460 -18.27 -24.62 16.39
N ALA A 461 -16.99 -24.26 16.26
CA ALA A 461 -15.98 -25.12 15.65
C ALA A 461 -15.51 -26.25 16.59
N PHE A 462 -15.34 -25.94 17.88
CA PHE A 462 -14.91 -26.92 18.89
C PHE A 462 -16.04 -27.84 19.36
N GLY A 463 -17.29 -27.37 19.31
CA GLY A 463 -18.44 -28.14 19.74
C GLY A 463 -18.78 -28.00 21.23
N TRP A 464 -17.97 -27.25 21.99
CA TRP A 464 -18.10 -27.04 23.43
C TRP A 464 -17.47 -25.69 23.83
N SER A 465 -17.85 -25.14 25.00
CA SER A 465 -17.26 -23.93 25.58
C SER A 465 -17.22 -24.03 27.11
N PHE A 466 -16.38 -23.22 27.75
CA PHE A 466 -16.30 -23.15 29.21
C PHE A 466 -17.41 -22.28 29.79
N VAL A 467 -18.15 -22.83 30.74
CA VAL A 467 -19.25 -22.17 31.47
C VAL A 467 -18.96 -22.20 32.96
N PHE A 468 -19.27 -21.11 33.66
CA PHE A 468 -19.01 -20.99 35.10
C PHE A 468 -19.88 -21.96 35.93
N GLU A 469 -19.35 -22.52 37.01
CA GLU A 469 -19.97 -23.62 37.76
C GLU A 469 -21.34 -23.28 38.38
N ASP A 470 -21.52 -22.06 38.87
CA ASP A 470 -22.79 -21.63 39.50
C ASP A 470 -23.97 -21.60 38.53
N PHE A 471 -23.66 -21.59 37.24
CA PHE A 471 -24.59 -21.52 36.13
C PHE A 471 -24.95 -22.93 35.59
N VAL A 472 -24.22 -23.98 35.98
CA VAL A 472 -24.43 -25.35 35.49
C VAL A 472 -25.41 -26.12 36.39
N SER A 473 -26.34 -26.87 35.81
CA SER A 473 -27.23 -27.73 36.61
C SER A 473 -26.47 -28.87 37.30
N GLU A 474 -26.90 -29.29 38.48
CA GLU A 474 -26.29 -30.41 39.24
C GLU A 474 -26.26 -31.73 38.45
N GLU A 475 -27.12 -31.89 37.44
CA GLU A 475 -27.12 -33.05 36.52
C GLU A 475 -26.01 -32.98 35.47
N LEU A 476 -25.72 -31.79 34.95
CA LEU A 476 -24.63 -31.55 34.01
C LEU A 476 -23.28 -31.56 34.72
N LYS A 477 -23.18 -31.00 35.94
CA LYS A 477 -21.97 -31.07 36.78
C LYS A 477 -21.48 -32.50 37.00
N LYS A 478 -22.39 -33.47 37.15
CA LYS A 478 -22.06 -34.90 37.31
C LYS A 478 -21.53 -35.57 36.04
N LYS A 479 -21.79 -35.00 34.85
CA LYS A 479 -21.34 -35.53 33.56
C LYS A 479 -19.99 -34.98 33.11
N VAL A 480 -19.52 -33.90 33.73
CA VAL A 480 -18.24 -33.25 33.37
C VAL A 480 -17.06 -34.05 33.93
N THR A 481 -16.29 -34.68 33.04
CA THR A 481 -15.14 -35.55 33.37
C THR A 481 -13.80 -34.82 33.42
N GLN A 482 -13.70 -33.61 32.85
CA GLN A 482 -12.47 -32.79 32.85
C GLN A 482 -12.71 -31.48 33.60
N LYS A 483 -11.94 -31.25 34.66
CA LYS A 483 -11.84 -29.96 35.37
C LYS A 483 -10.48 -29.33 35.11
N LEU A 484 -10.43 -28.02 34.91
CA LEU A 484 -9.18 -27.29 34.74
C LEU A 484 -8.53 -27.06 36.11
N GLU A 485 -7.31 -27.55 36.35
CA GLU A 485 -6.63 -27.41 37.65
C GLU A 485 -6.34 -25.95 38.04
N SER A 486 -6.26 -25.03 37.07
CA SER A 486 -5.99 -23.61 37.29
C SER A 486 -7.22 -22.75 37.60
N ALA A 487 -8.43 -23.21 37.25
CA ALA A 487 -9.68 -22.47 37.45
C ALA A 487 -10.85 -23.47 37.62
N PRO A 488 -10.99 -24.09 38.80
CA PRO A 488 -11.92 -25.20 39.02
C PRO A 488 -13.40 -24.85 38.84
N TRP A 489 -13.73 -23.56 38.86
CA TRP A 489 -15.07 -22.99 38.67
C TRP A 489 -15.50 -22.87 37.20
N TRP A 490 -14.67 -23.22 36.22
CA TRP A 490 -15.06 -23.27 34.80
C TRP A 490 -15.20 -24.73 34.34
N LEU A 491 -16.39 -25.09 33.89
CA LEU A 491 -16.73 -26.43 33.42
C LEU A 491 -16.89 -26.43 31.89
N PRO A 492 -16.21 -27.34 31.15
CA PRO A 492 -16.45 -27.50 29.72
C PRO A 492 -17.84 -28.09 29.49
N ILE A 493 -18.68 -27.40 28.73
CA ILE A 493 -20.03 -27.83 28.37
C ILE A 493 -20.14 -27.98 26.85
N ASP A 494 -20.54 -29.18 26.43
CA ASP A 494 -20.86 -29.48 25.03
C ASP A 494 -22.08 -28.67 24.57
N ASN A 495 -22.02 -28.13 23.36
CA ASN A 495 -23.05 -27.30 22.71
C ASN A 495 -23.36 -25.95 23.38
N ALA A 496 -22.44 -25.42 24.19
CA ALA A 496 -22.54 -24.05 24.70
C ALA A 496 -22.16 -23.01 23.62
N PHE A 497 -23.13 -22.65 22.77
CA PHE A 497 -22.96 -21.61 21.73
C PHE A 497 -23.92 -20.44 21.94
N TRP A 498 -23.56 -19.26 21.43
CA TRP A 498 -24.34 -18.00 21.49
C TRP A 498 -25.81 -18.11 21.02
N ARG A 499 -26.16 -19.16 20.26
CA ARG A 499 -27.49 -19.38 19.66
C ARG A 499 -28.42 -20.28 20.51
N GLN A 500 -27.92 -20.98 21.53
CA GLN A 500 -28.71 -21.93 22.32
C GLN A 500 -28.83 -21.50 23.79
N GLY A 501 -30.01 -21.01 24.18
CA GLY A 501 -30.45 -20.96 25.60
C GLY A 501 -31.02 -19.63 26.09
N ILE A 502 -32.01 -19.71 26.99
CA ILE A 502 -32.38 -18.63 27.91
C ILE A 502 -31.64 -18.95 29.21
N PHE A 503 -30.92 -17.96 29.72
CA PHE A 503 -30.00 -18.09 30.84
C PHE A 503 -30.10 -16.82 31.69
N PRO A 504 -30.17 -16.85 33.05
CA PRO A 504 -30.41 -17.94 34.00
C PRO A 504 -31.91 -18.09 34.40
N LYS A 505 -32.25 -19.09 35.25
CA LYS A 505 -33.64 -19.51 35.57
C LYS A 505 -34.33 -18.81 36.76
N ILE A 506 -33.62 -18.00 37.55
CA ILE A 506 -34.23 -17.25 38.65
C ILE A 506 -33.64 -15.84 38.65
N ASP A 507 -34.48 -14.87 38.29
CA ASP A 507 -34.29 -13.44 38.47
C ASP A 507 -35.47 -12.92 39.31
N THR A 508 -35.21 -12.10 40.31
CA THR A 508 -36.25 -11.51 41.17
C THR A 508 -37.01 -10.39 40.47
N ALA A 509 -36.53 -9.89 39.32
CA ALA A 509 -37.19 -8.92 38.44
C ALA A 509 -37.64 -7.62 39.13
N GLU A 510 -36.92 -7.19 40.18
CA GLU A 510 -37.25 -5.96 40.93
C GLU A 510 -37.04 -4.68 40.08
N ASP A 511 -36.25 -4.77 39.01
CA ASP A 511 -36.00 -3.71 38.02
C ASP A 511 -36.93 -3.77 36.78
N GLY A 512 -37.80 -4.78 36.70
CA GLY A 512 -38.74 -5.00 35.61
C GLY A 512 -38.23 -5.84 34.43
N TYR A 513 -37.00 -6.35 34.47
CA TYR A 513 -36.43 -7.21 33.41
C TYR A 513 -35.86 -8.50 34.01
N HIS A 514 -36.10 -9.65 33.37
CA HIS A 514 -35.57 -10.95 33.80
C HIS A 514 -34.24 -11.22 33.05
N GLY A 515 -33.17 -10.49 33.40
CA GLY A 515 -31.81 -10.59 32.85
C GLY A 515 -31.27 -9.29 32.23
N VAL A 516 -30.51 -9.42 31.13
CA VAL A 516 -29.99 -8.26 30.38
C VAL A 516 -31.14 -7.42 29.83
N SER A 517 -31.14 -6.13 30.12
CA SER A 517 -32.14 -5.18 29.61
C SER A 517 -31.85 -4.80 28.14
N PRO A 518 -32.87 -4.44 27.33
CA PRO A 518 -32.65 -3.88 26.00
C PRO A 518 -31.74 -2.65 26.03
N VAL A 519 -30.88 -2.48 25.02
CA VAL A 519 -29.83 -1.43 24.96
C VAL A 519 -30.34 0.03 24.99
N ASN A 520 -31.66 0.23 24.99
CA ASN A 520 -32.35 1.52 25.07
C ASN A 520 -33.34 1.62 26.24
N ALA A 521 -33.33 0.66 27.17
CA ALA A 521 -34.24 0.62 28.30
C ALA A 521 -33.96 1.77 29.29
N PHE A 522 -32.68 2.13 29.44
CA PHE A 522 -32.24 3.21 30.31
C PHE A 522 -31.73 4.41 29.50
N SER A 523 -31.83 5.60 30.09
CA SER A 523 -31.29 6.83 29.48
C SER A 523 -29.76 6.82 29.48
N PRO A 524 -29.07 7.55 28.57
CA PRO A 524 -27.61 7.62 28.55
C PRO A 524 -27.06 8.04 29.92
N GLN A 525 -26.11 7.28 30.45
CA GLN A 525 -25.49 7.57 31.75
C GLN A 525 -24.35 8.60 31.65
N ASN A 526 -24.09 9.16 30.46
CA ASN A 526 -23.02 10.13 30.22
C ASN A 526 -23.42 11.30 29.30
N ASN A 527 -22.58 12.34 29.30
CA ASN A 527 -22.78 13.55 28.47
C ASN A 527 -22.50 13.32 26.97
N TYR A 528 -21.97 12.16 26.59
CA TYR A 528 -21.65 11.79 25.20
C TYR A 528 -22.80 11.01 24.52
N GLY A 529 -23.90 10.73 25.24
CA GLY A 529 -25.04 10.01 24.68
C GLY A 529 -24.80 8.51 24.49
N LEU A 530 -23.81 7.92 25.17
CA LEU A 530 -23.56 6.48 25.17
C LEU A 530 -24.47 5.81 26.21
N TYR A 531 -25.08 4.69 25.80
CA TYR A 531 -25.96 3.87 26.62
C TYR A 531 -25.17 2.74 27.25
N ASP A 532 -25.59 2.20 28.39
CA ASP A 532 -25.09 0.96 29.01
C ASP A 532 -23.57 0.85 29.18
N LEU A 533 -22.88 1.96 29.49
CA LEU A 533 -21.43 1.94 29.79
C LEU A 533 -21.12 1.41 31.20
N LEU A 534 -22.09 1.49 32.10
CA LEU A 534 -21.97 1.01 33.47
C LEU A 534 -23.27 0.32 33.87
N GLY A 535 -23.18 -0.98 34.18
CA GLY A 535 -24.35 -1.85 34.37
C GLY A 535 -24.82 -2.50 33.06
N ASN A 536 -25.77 -3.42 33.18
CA ASN A 536 -26.21 -4.35 32.12
C ASN A 536 -25.16 -5.45 31.85
N THR A 537 -24.13 -5.23 31.03
CA THR A 537 -23.13 -6.26 30.71
C THR A 537 -21.69 -5.76 30.89
N TRP A 538 -20.80 -6.70 31.24
CA TRP A 538 -19.35 -6.48 31.20
C TRP A 538 -18.88 -6.38 29.74
N GLU A 539 -18.19 -5.30 29.40
CA GLU A 539 -17.65 -5.08 28.07
C GLU A 539 -16.24 -5.64 27.94
N TRP A 540 -16.06 -6.46 26.90
CA TRP A 540 -14.76 -6.98 26.50
C TRP A 540 -13.91 -5.88 25.85
N THR A 541 -12.67 -5.70 26.32
CA THR A 541 -11.75 -4.71 25.76
C THR A 541 -10.52 -5.37 25.14
N ALA A 542 -9.95 -4.74 24.10
CA ALA A 542 -8.73 -5.24 23.45
C ALA A 542 -7.48 -5.19 24.34
N SER A 543 -7.55 -4.56 25.52
CA SER A 543 -6.44 -4.43 26.45
C SER A 543 -6.12 -5.76 27.14
N GLU A 544 -4.83 -6.07 27.29
CA GLU A 544 -4.36 -7.28 27.97
C GLU A 544 -4.45 -7.13 29.50
N TYR A 545 -4.97 -8.14 30.18
CA TYR A 545 -5.09 -8.16 31.64
C TYR A 545 -3.80 -8.68 32.27
N GLN A 546 -3.15 -7.86 33.08
CA GLN A 546 -1.95 -8.23 33.84
C GLN A 546 -2.32 -8.46 35.32
N PRO A 547 -2.27 -9.71 35.83
CA PRO A 547 -2.57 -10.01 37.23
C PRO A 547 -1.47 -9.48 38.16
N HIS A 548 -1.85 -9.06 39.37
CA HIS A 548 -0.92 -8.56 40.38
C HIS A 548 -0.39 -9.72 41.25
N GLY A 549 0.92 -10.05 41.15
CA GLY A 549 1.56 -11.08 41.98
C GLY A 549 2.87 -11.62 41.37
N PRO A 550 3.72 -12.34 42.15
CA PRO A 550 4.92 -12.98 41.61
C PRO A 550 4.52 -14.00 40.53
N VAL A 551 5.17 -13.90 39.37
CA VAL A 551 4.90 -14.70 38.16
C VAL A 551 5.08 -16.19 38.47
N SER A 552 4.01 -16.86 38.90
CA SER A 552 4.01 -18.32 39.00
C SER A 552 4.12 -18.89 37.60
N ARG A 553 5.06 -19.84 37.43
CA ARG A 553 5.53 -20.50 36.19
C ARG A 553 4.48 -21.27 35.39
N GLN A 554 3.29 -20.74 35.19
CA GLN A 554 2.29 -21.33 34.29
C GLN A 554 2.24 -20.46 33.04
N ARG A 555 2.31 -21.09 31.86
CA ARG A 555 2.11 -20.43 30.56
C ARG A 555 0.85 -19.58 30.65
N ALA A 556 1.00 -18.27 30.83
CA ALA A 556 -0.13 -17.37 31.00
C ALA A 556 -0.92 -17.37 29.69
N GLN A 557 -2.09 -18.00 29.69
CA GLN A 557 -3.07 -17.78 28.63
C GLN A 557 -3.35 -16.27 28.56
N LYS A 558 -3.36 -15.73 27.35
CA LYS A 558 -3.58 -14.30 27.13
C LYS A 558 -4.98 -13.94 27.60
N MET A 559 -5.08 -13.15 28.67
CA MET A 559 -6.35 -12.67 29.21
C MET A 559 -6.59 -11.23 28.75
N HIS A 560 -7.86 -10.87 28.55
CA HIS A 560 -8.26 -9.51 28.23
C HIS A 560 -9.06 -8.89 29.37
N VAL A 561 -9.04 -7.55 29.41
CA VAL A 561 -9.68 -6.78 30.46
C VAL A 561 -11.17 -6.61 30.16
N LEU A 562 -12.00 -6.95 31.14
CA LEU A 562 -13.43 -6.65 31.19
C LEU A 562 -13.69 -5.39 32.01
N ARG A 563 -14.60 -4.53 31.54
CA ARG A 563 -15.00 -3.27 32.20
C ARG A 563 -16.51 -3.04 32.16
N GLY A 564 -17.02 -2.12 32.98
CA GLY A 564 -18.42 -1.69 32.92
C GLY A 564 -19.34 -2.30 33.97
N ALA A 565 -18.94 -3.38 34.66
CA ALA A 565 -19.82 -4.12 35.58
C ALA A 565 -21.06 -4.72 34.89
N SER A 566 -21.68 -5.72 35.49
CA SER A 566 -22.87 -6.41 34.99
C SER A 566 -24.07 -6.18 35.92
N TRP A 567 -25.28 -6.45 35.41
CA TRP A 567 -26.50 -6.55 36.21
C TRP A 567 -26.41 -7.50 37.43
N ILE A 568 -25.42 -8.40 37.48
CA ILE A 568 -25.18 -9.33 38.59
C ILE A 568 -24.35 -8.69 39.73
N ASP A 569 -23.70 -7.55 39.47
CA ASP A 569 -22.81 -6.90 40.44
C ASP A 569 -23.58 -6.06 41.47
N THR A 570 -23.30 -6.27 42.75
CA THR A 570 -23.96 -5.55 43.85
C THR A 570 -23.15 -4.33 44.32
N VAL A 571 -23.84 -3.30 44.82
CA VAL A 571 -23.23 -2.05 45.33
C VAL A 571 -22.23 -2.32 46.46
N ASP A 572 -22.47 -3.35 47.25
CA ASP A 572 -21.62 -3.76 48.37
C ASP A 572 -20.56 -4.81 47.98
N GLY A 573 -20.62 -5.35 46.76
CA GLY A 573 -19.72 -6.41 46.28
C GLY A 573 -19.94 -7.78 46.95
N SER A 574 -21.10 -7.99 47.55
CA SER A 574 -21.47 -9.21 48.27
C SER A 574 -21.73 -10.42 47.37
N ALA A 575 -22.20 -10.21 46.14
CA ALA A 575 -22.54 -11.29 45.21
C ALA A 575 -21.43 -11.59 44.18
N ASN A 576 -20.74 -10.55 43.67
CA ASN A 576 -19.71 -10.72 42.65
C ASN A 576 -18.61 -9.65 42.76
N HIS A 577 -18.79 -8.48 42.14
CA HIS A 577 -17.86 -7.34 42.26
C HIS A 577 -18.57 -6.06 42.66
N LYS A 578 -17.82 -5.11 43.23
CA LYS A 578 -18.31 -3.75 43.47
C LYS A 578 -18.25 -2.96 42.16
N ALA A 579 -19.38 -2.45 41.69
CA ALA A 579 -19.46 -1.66 40.46
C ALA A 579 -18.75 -0.30 40.66
N ARG A 580 -17.49 -0.21 40.24
CA ARG A 580 -16.70 1.03 40.17
C ARG A 580 -16.12 1.18 38.77
N VAL A 581 -15.87 2.42 38.36
CA VAL A 581 -15.21 2.75 37.09
C VAL A 581 -13.81 2.13 36.98
N THR A 582 -13.16 1.89 38.13
CA THR A 582 -11.83 1.29 38.25
C THR A 582 -11.84 -0.24 38.30
N THR A 583 -13.01 -0.86 38.51
CA THR A 583 -13.13 -2.31 38.59
C THR A 583 -12.79 -2.94 37.24
N ARG A 584 -11.89 -3.92 37.26
CA ARG A 584 -11.51 -4.71 36.10
C ARG A 584 -11.43 -6.19 36.45
N MET A 585 -11.77 -7.03 35.49
CA MET A 585 -11.61 -8.48 35.57
C MET A 585 -10.80 -8.96 34.36
N GLY A 586 -10.02 -10.01 34.53
CA GLY A 586 -9.34 -10.70 33.43
C GLY A 586 -10.13 -11.93 33.04
N ASN A 587 -10.40 -12.10 31.74
CA ASN A 587 -11.01 -13.32 31.22
C ASN A 587 -10.27 -13.81 29.96
N THR A 588 -10.31 -15.11 29.70
CA THR A 588 -9.71 -15.74 28.52
C THR A 588 -10.64 -15.63 27.31
N PRO A 589 -10.13 -15.43 26.08
CA PRO A 589 -10.93 -15.33 24.85
C PRO A 589 -11.93 -16.47 24.65
N ASP A 590 -11.61 -17.65 25.18
CA ASP A 590 -12.38 -18.88 25.00
C ASP A 590 -13.60 -18.99 25.95
N SER A 591 -13.75 -18.06 26.89
CA SER A 591 -14.78 -18.09 27.93
C SER A 591 -16.08 -17.44 27.44
N ALA A 592 -17.21 -18.16 27.58
CA ALA A 592 -18.54 -17.62 27.30
C ALA A 592 -19.30 -17.30 28.59
N SER A 593 -19.96 -16.14 28.64
CA SER A 593 -20.89 -15.78 29.71
C SER A 593 -22.03 -14.92 29.17
N ASP A 594 -23.19 -15.04 29.79
CA ASP A 594 -24.45 -14.34 29.51
C ASP A 594 -24.43 -12.87 29.91
N ASN A 595 -23.43 -12.45 30.70
CA ASN A 595 -23.26 -11.08 31.12
C ASN A 595 -22.09 -10.35 30.42
N LEU A 596 -21.56 -10.91 29.33
CA LEU A 596 -20.49 -10.32 28.53
C LEU A 596 -21.02 -9.71 27.22
N GLY A 597 -20.54 -8.53 26.88
CA GLY A 597 -20.82 -7.82 25.63
C GLY A 597 -19.59 -7.14 25.05
N PHE A 598 -19.73 -6.51 23.89
CA PHE A 598 -18.69 -5.69 23.28
C PHE A 598 -19.29 -4.60 22.38
N ARG A 599 -18.45 -3.61 22.04
CA ARG A 599 -18.74 -2.54 21.07
C ARG A 599 -17.66 -2.48 20.01
N CYS A 600 -17.99 -1.97 18.83
CA CYS A 600 -16.98 -1.61 17.87
C CYS A 600 -16.45 -0.20 18.16
N ALA A 601 -15.13 -0.06 18.04
CA ALA A 601 -14.43 1.20 18.15
C ALA A 601 -13.49 1.33 16.95
N ALA A 602 -13.47 2.52 16.33
CA ALA A 602 -12.69 2.80 15.14
C ALA A 602 -11.75 3.97 15.38
N HIS A 603 -10.49 3.85 14.92
CA HIS A 603 -9.56 4.97 14.91
C HIS A 603 -9.95 5.96 13.82
N ILE A 604 -10.02 7.23 14.20
CA ILE A 604 -10.38 8.30 13.29
C ILE A 604 -9.11 9.02 12.91
N LEU A 605 -8.76 8.93 11.63
CA LEU A 605 -7.82 9.86 11.02
C LEU A 605 -8.54 11.21 11.01
N SER A 606 -8.09 12.13 11.87
CA SER A 606 -8.67 13.46 11.96
C SER A 606 -8.79 14.08 10.56
N ARG A 607 -10.01 14.31 10.08
CA ARG A 607 -10.23 15.34 9.06
C ARG A 607 -9.68 16.63 9.67
N LYS A 608 -8.56 17.14 9.14
CA LYS A 608 -8.34 18.58 9.22
C LYS A 608 -9.53 19.18 8.48
N THR A 609 -10.50 19.69 9.22
CA THR A 609 -11.45 20.67 8.74
C THR A 609 -10.64 21.91 8.38
N GLU A 610 -10.01 21.88 7.21
CA GLU A 610 -9.74 23.13 6.52
C GLU A 610 -11.10 23.76 6.28
N SER A 611 -11.27 24.94 6.85
CA SER A 611 -12.43 25.78 6.65
C SER A 611 -12.78 25.78 5.17
N LYS A 612 -14.04 25.46 4.86
CA LYS A 612 -14.68 25.78 3.59
C LYS A 612 -14.42 27.26 3.31
N THR A 613 -13.37 27.51 2.56
CA THR A 613 -13.13 28.78 1.89
C THR A 613 -13.39 28.42 0.44
N GLU A 614 -14.43 29.05 -0.10
CA GLU A 614 -14.91 28.92 -1.47
C GLU A 614 -13.76 28.72 -2.46
N LEU A 615 -13.79 27.61 -3.22
CA LEU A 615 -13.18 27.44 -4.52
C LEU A 615 -13.94 26.37 -5.29
#